data_AF-A0A948AI53-F1
#
_entry.id   AF-A0A948AI53-F1
#
_cell.length_a   1.000
_cell.length_b   1.000
_cell.length_c   1.000
_cell.angle_alpha   90.00
_cell.angle_beta   90.00
_cell.angle_gamma   90.00
#
_symmetry.space_group_name_H-M   'P 1'
#
loop_
_entity.id
_entity.type
_entity.pdbx_description
1 polymer ?
#
loop_
_entity_poly.entity_id
_entity_poly.type
_entity_poly.pdbx_seq_one_letter_code
_entity_poly.pdbx_strand_id
1 'polypeptide(L)'
;MLKNGSSRIAAAHKYVNAMLNVTYITGFVRRPEGRTFLIQQKSESADLVHAIPVQVGDGIAVPREFSPVTVTCHVYGGKSPAGLRDAELRVIDMRTPSTRSMPLWLAWNASMPDGVKMDGFNPFRAGAIQPEYAGQDDAPDDPLRLVLEATRGRLDTRLGDNANVAMLAGVVEGAAYIKPTEHQQGYIAALIRQHKNPDQSIPVRLYSNKPQSHLSSICIGAPVKVVGQIRVKLVLGEPAKEGDAPVILGKQLYIRCGEFSVVQRGTEEHPGDIRFPLPEWWHDMVQRRRDESQGNTAVPPFKQRADSMPEQSVPVVPAIATDSSL
;
A
#
# COMPACT_ATOMS: atom_id res chain seq x y z
N MET A 1 -17.60 17.78 -35.73
CA MET A 1 -17.89 16.48 -35.10
C MET A 1 -16.59 15.79 -34.70
N LEU A 2 -16.04 16.04 -33.50
CA LEU A 2 -14.82 15.37 -33.00
C LEU A 2 -14.77 15.49 -31.45
N LYS A 3 -15.53 14.69 -30.69
CA LYS A 3 -15.43 14.66 -29.20
C LYS A 3 -15.77 13.32 -28.50
N ASN A 4 -15.76 12.17 -29.19
CA ASN A 4 -16.11 10.88 -28.54
C ASN A 4 -14.95 9.87 -28.36
N GLY A 5 -13.72 10.20 -28.77
CA GLY A 5 -12.57 9.29 -28.68
C GLY A 5 -11.75 9.35 -27.39
N SER A 6 -11.66 10.52 -26.75
CA SER A 6 -10.72 10.74 -25.63
C SER A 6 -11.20 10.12 -24.30
N SER A 7 -12.50 10.08 -24.03
CA SER A 7 -13.02 9.51 -22.77
C SER A 7 -12.93 7.98 -22.71
N ARG A 8 -13.07 7.28 -23.84
CA ARG A 8 -12.94 5.81 -23.91
C ARG A 8 -11.51 5.34 -23.67
N ILE A 9 -10.52 6.07 -24.16
CA ILE A 9 -9.09 5.78 -23.92
C ILE A 9 -8.75 6.05 -22.45
N ALA A 10 -9.14 7.21 -21.90
CA ALA A 10 -8.95 7.54 -20.48
C ALA A 10 -9.67 6.57 -19.52
N ALA A 11 -10.82 6.01 -19.93
CA ALA A 11 -11.52 4.98 -19.17
C ALA A 11 -10.86 3.60 -19.29
N ALA A 12 -10.17 3.28 -20.39
CA ALA A 12 -9.48 2.00 -20.57
C ALA A 12 -8.24 1.86 -19.66
N HIS A 13 -7.50 2.95 -19.43
CA HIS A 13 -6.31 2.97 -18.57
C HIS A 13 -6.60 2.69 -17.08
N LYS A 14 -7.87 2.59 -16.66
CA LYS A 14 -8.25 2.32 -15.27
C LYS A 14 -8.53 0.86 -14.98
N TYR A 15 -8.50 -0.02 -15.98
CA TYR A 15 -8.91 -1.42 -15.82
C TYR A 15 -7.74 -2.36 -16.09
N VAL A 16 -7.65 -3.40 -15.28
CA VAL A 16 -6.80 -4.57 -15.51
C VAL A 16 -7.72 -5.78 -15.63
N ASN A 17 -7.63 -6.52 -16.73
CA ASN A 17 -8.50 -7.67 -17.02
C ASN A 17 -9.99 -7.37 -16.82
N ALA A 18 -10.48 -6.27 -17.40
CA ALA A 18 -11.86 -5.82 -17.29
C ALA A 18 -12.33 -5.44 -15.86
N MET A 19 -11.44 -5.38 -14.87
CA MET A 19 -11.77 -4.99 -13.50
C MET A 19 -11.07 -3.66 -13.13
N LEU A 20 -11.77 -2.77 -12.43
CA LEU A 20 -11.22 -1.50 -11.98
C LEU A 20 -9.93 -1.74 -11.18
N ASN A 21 -8.86 -1.08 -11.58
CA ASN A 21 -7.56 -1.13 -10.92
C ASN A 21 -6.84 0.17 -11.21
N VAL A 22 -6.96 1.12 -10.31
CA VAL A 22 -6.25 2.38 -10.44
C VAL A 22 -5.91 2.92 -9.07
N THR A 23 -4.67 3.38 -8.92
CA THR A 23 -4.18 4.00 -7.69
C THR A 23 -3.56 5.34 -8.02
N TYR A 24 -3.85 6.34 -7.20
CA TYR A 24 -3.24 7.67 -7.27
C TYR A 24 -2.39 7.88 -6.02
N ILE A 25 -1.10 8.17 -6.23
CA ILE A 25 -0.15 8.41 -5.15
C ILE A 25 0.58 9.71 -5.42
N THR A 26 0.48 10.65 -4.48
CA THR A 26 1.12 11.95 -4.53
C THR A 26 2.17 12.08 -3.44
N GLY A 27 3.37 12.54 -3.81
CA GLY A 27 4.47 12.72 -2.86
C GLY A 27 5.75 13.18 -3.54
N PHE A 28 6.88 12.96 -2.89
CA PHE A 28 8.21 13.31 -3.40
C PHE A 28 8.97 12.06 -3.86
N VAL A 29 9.60 12.16 -5.03
CA VAL A 29 10.42 11.08 -5.59
C VAL A 29 11.71 10.93 -4.80
N ARG A 30 12.04 9.70 -4.41
CA ARG A 30 13.24 9.34 -3.64
C ARG A 30 13.95 8.15 -4.25
N ARG A 31 15.29 8.15 -4.23
CA ARG A 31 16.14 7.07 -4.74
C ARG A 31 15.68 6.53 -6.11
N PRO A 32 15.64 7.37 -7.17
CA PRO A 32 15.34 6.89 -8.50
C PRO A 32 16.48 6.00 -9.02
N GLU A 33 16.20 4.71 -9.21
CA GLU A 33 17.17 3.70 -9.63
C GLU A 33 16.60 2.87 -10.78
N GLY A 34 17.23 2.97 -11.96
CA GLY A 34 16.81 2.27 -13.16
C GLY A 34 15.38 2.62 -13.57
N ARG A 35 14.45 1.67 -13.38
CA ARG A 35 13.00 1.82 -13.65
C ARG A 35 12.16 1.85 -12.36
N THR A 36 12.77 2.10 -11.22
CA THR A 36 12.09 2.10 -9.93
C THR A 36 12.40 3.37 -9.17
N PHE A 37 11.47 3.81 -8.33
CA PHE A 37 11.72 4.88 -7.36
C PHE A 37 10.78 4.72 -6.16
N LEU A 38 11.05 5.47 -5.11
CA LEU A 38 10.21 5.51 -3.90
C LEU A 38 9.42 6.82 -3.88
N ILE A 39 8.18 6.76 -3.38
CA ILE A 39 7.35 7.94 -3.12
C ILE A 39 7.28 8.16 -1.62
N GLN A 40 7.82 9.30 -1.18
CA GLN A 40 7.73 9.75 0.21
C GLN A 40 6.52 10.66 0.40
N GLN A 41 5.69 10.34 1.38
CA GLN A 41 4.47 11.09 1.70
C GLN A 41 4.49 11.73 3.09
N LYS A 42 5.44 11.35 3.95
CA LYS A 42 5.64 11.91 5.29
C LYS A 42 7.12 12.03 5.64
N SER A 43 7.43 12.65 6.77
CA SER A 43 8.78 12.63 7.34
C SER A 43 9.14 11.19 7.68
N GLU A 44 10.32 10.76 7.27
CA GLU A 44 10.74 9.36 7.34
C GLU A 44 12.13 9.22 7.94
N SER A 45 12.44 7.99 8.32
CA SER A 45 13.82 7.60 8.63
C SER A 45 14.72 7.79 7.40
N ALA A 46 16.03 7.94 7.64
CA ALA A 46 17.06 7.97 6.60
C ALA A 46 16.99 6.79 5.64
N ASP A 47 16.46 5.66 6.10
CA ASP A 47 16.28 4.44 5.31
C ASP A 47 14.97 4.38 4.51
N LEU A 48 14.14 5.42 4.60
CA LEU A 48 12.88 5.57 3.86
C LEU A 48 11.99 4.33 3.99
N VAL A 49 11.85 3.84 5.21
CA VAL A 49 11.30 2.51 5.47
C VAL A 49 9.82 2.41 5.08
N HIS A 50 9.03 3.48 5.24
CA HIS A 50 7.62 3.50 4.80
C HIS A 50 7.39 4.23 3.46
N ALA A 51 8.45 4.65 2.75
CA ALA A 51 8.29 5.18 1.41
C ALA A 51 7.76 4.09 0.47
N ILE A 52 6.88 4.47 -0.45
CA ILE A 52 6.14 3.54 -1.30
C ILE A 52 6.94 3.25 -2.57
N PRO A 53 7.41 2.01 -2.79
CA PRO A 53 8.08 1.65 -4.04
C PRO A 53 7.10 1.60 -5.21
N VAL A 54 7.54 2.11 -6.36
CA VAL A 54 6.82 2.03 -7.63
C VAL A 54 7.76 1.62 -8.76
N GLN A 55 7.24 0.86 -9.72
CA GLN A 55 7.92 0.46 -10.94
C GLN A 55 7.37 1.23 -12.14
N VAL A 56 8.25 1.84 -12.91
CA VAL A 56 7.92 2.64 -14.08
C VAL A 56 7.84 1.75 -15.31
N GLY A 57 6.70 1.80 -16.01
CA GLY A 57 6.50 1.10 -17.28
C GLY A 57 7.39 1.64 -18.40
N ASP A 58 7.46 0.88 -19.49
CA ASP A 58 8.21 1.28 -20.68
C ASP A 58 7.66 2.58 -21.29
N GLY A 59 8.55 3.42 -21.81
CA GLY A 59 8.19 4.70 -22.44
C GLY A 59 7.94 5.87 -21.47
N ILE A 60 7.90 5.64 -20.16
CA ILE A 60 7.75 6.71 -19.16
C ILE A 60 9.13 7.09 -18.58
N ALA A 61 9.45 8.38 -18.55
CA ALA A 61 10.71 8.87 -17.99
C ALA A 61 10.66 8.86 -16.45
N VAL A 62 11.70 8.32 -15.80
CA VAL A 62 11.81 8.35 -14.34
C VAL A 62 12.08 9.79 -13.88
N PRO A 63 11.29 10.34 -12.93
CA PRO A 63 11.50 11.71 -12.46
C PRO A 63 12.79 11.83 -11.65
N ARG A 64 13.30 13.07 -11.53
CA ARG A 64 14.47 13.37 -10.69
C ARG A 64 14.14 13.23 -9.21
N GLU A 65 15.15 12.92 -8.41
CA GLU A 65 15.00 12.90 -6.95
C GLU A 65 14.51 14.25 -6.42
N PHE A 66 13.73 14.21 -5.33
CA PHE A 66 13.04 15.31 -4.67
C PHE A 66 11.96 16.01 -5.51
N SER A 67 11.68 15.53 -6.71
CA SER A 67 10.60 16.08 -7.53
C SER A 67 9.23 15.75 -6.93
N PRO A 68 8.31 16.72 -6.81
CA PRO A 68 6.93 16.43 -6.44
C PRO A 68 6.20 15.77 -7.62
N VAL A 69 5.50 14.67 -7.37
CA VAL A 69 4.82 13.88 -8.41
C VAL A 69 3.47 13.38 -7.93
N THR A 70 2.48 13.34 -8.82
CA THR A 70 1.33 12.43 -8.71
C THR A 70 1.50 11.30 -9.70
N VAL A 71 1.55 10.09 -9.20
CA VAL A 71 1.70 8.87 -9.99
C VAL A 71 0.35 8.17 -10.05
N THR A 72 -0.06 7.81 -11.26
CA THR A 72 -1.18 6.89 -11.48
C THR A 72 -0.60 5.50 -11.73
N CYS A 73 -1.06 4.51 -10.96
CA CYS A 73 -0.56 3.14 -10.99
C CYS A 73 -1.67 2.12 -11.18
N HIS A 74 -1.33 0.98 -11.77
CA HIS A 74 -2.00 -0.28 -11.51
C HIS A 74 -1.37 -0.99 -10.30
N VAL A 75 -2.17 -1.77 -9.58
CA VAL A 75 -1.74 -2.61 -8.47
C VAL A 75 -1.75 -4.07 -8.90
N TYR A 76 -0.63 -4.75 -8.78
CA TYR A 76 -0.52 -6.19 -9.04
C TYR A 76 -0.25 -6.93 -7.73
N GLY A 77 -0.79 -8.14 -7.60
CA GLY A 77 -0.36 -9.03 -6.53
C GLY A 77 0.96 -9.69 -6.89
N GLY A 78 1.82 -9.86 -5.90
CA GLY A 78 3.05 -10.62 -5.98
C GLY A 78 3.13 -11.65 -4.86
N LYS A 79 3.95 -12.66 -5.06
CA LYS A 79 4.38 -13.58 -3.99
C LYS A 79 5.88 -13.43 -3.84
N SER A 80 6.31 -12.97 -2.67
CA SER A 80 7.73 -12.96 -2.33
C SER A 80 8.28 -14.40 -2.25
N PRO A 81 9.61 -14.59 -2.37
CA PRO A 81 10.23 -15.91 -2.18
C PRO A 81 9.90 -16.55 -0.82
N ALA A 82 9.70 -15.72 0.22
CA ALA A 82 9.28 -16.15 1.55
C ALA A 82 7.79 -16.57 1.63
N GLY A 83 7.05 -16.50 0.52
CA GLY A 83 5.63 -16.86 0.44
C GLY A 83 4.67 -15.76 0.88
N LEU A 84 5.17 -14.60 1.31
CA LEU A 84 4.33 -13.46 1.67
C LEU A 84 3.71 -12.84 0.42
N ARG A 85 2.41 -12.52 0.51
CA ARG A 85 1.67 -11.79 -0.52
C ARG A 85 2.02 -10.31 -0.46
N ASP A 86 2.36 -9.72 -1.59
CA ASP A 86 2.76 -8.32 -1.68
C ASP A 86 1.95 -7.59 -2.76
N ALA A 87 1.84 -6.26 -2.65
CA ALA A 87 1.24 -5.42 -3.67
C ALA A 87 2.34 -4.66 -4.42
N GLU A 88 2.42 -4.86 -5.73
CA GLU A 88 3.37 -4.20 -6.62
C GLU A 88 2.66 -3.07 -7.37
N LEU A 89 3.26 -1.88 -7.40
CA LEU A 89 2.70 -0.73 -8.10
C LEU A 89 3.42 -0.50 -9.42
N ARG A 90 2.67 -0.52 -10.52
CA ARG A 90 3.20 -0.21 -11.85
C ARG A 90 2.62 1.09 -12.37
N VAL A 91 3.49 2.04 -12.66
CA VAL A 91 3.14 3.37 -13.13
C VAL A 91 2.61 3.30 -14.55
N ILE A 92 1.45 3.91 -14.78
CA ILE A 92 0.83 4.10 -16.10
C ILE A 92 0.85 5.55 -16.56
N ASP A 93 0.91 6.50 -15.63
CA ASP A 93 0.95 7.92 -15.93
C ASP A 93 1.57 8.69 -14.76
N MET A 94 2.22 9.82 -15.05
CA MET A 94 2.77 10.72 -14.05
C MET A 94 2.47 12.16 -14.43
N ARG A 95 2.12 12.95 -13.41
CA ARG A 95 1.80 14.36 -13.58
C ARG A 95 2.33 15.19 -12.42
N THR A 96 2.52 16.47 -12.68
CA THR A 96 2.77 17.45 -11.62
C THR A 96 1.59 17.47 -10.66
N PRO A 97 1.82 17.33 -9.34
CA PRO A 97 0.74 17.31 -8.36
C PRO A 97 0.12 18.69 -8.21
N SER A 98 -1.16 18.72 -7.86
CA SER A 98 -1.79 19.95 -7.37
C SER A 98 -1.35 20.20 -5.93
N THR A 99 -1.23 21.47 -5.51
CA THR A 99 -0.89 21.82 -4.12
C THR A 99 -1.86 21.21 -3.11
N ARG A 100 -3.13 21.03 -3.49
CA ARG A 100 -4.16 20.39 -2.64
C ARG A 100 -3.97 18.87 -2.47
N SER A 101 -3.26 18.23 -3.41
CA SER A 101 -2.97 16.80 -3.38
C SER A 101 -1.66 16.48 -2.68
N MET A 102 -0.81 17.49 -2.44
CA MET A 102 0.45 17.28 -1.74
C MET A 102 0.20 17.02 -0.24
N PRO A 103 1.06 16.21 0.41
CA PRO A 103 1.02 16.09 1.86
C PRO A 103 1.09 17.46 2.52
N LEU A 104 0.28 17.69 3.55
CA LEU A 104 0.35 18.90 4.36
C LEU A 104 1.52 18.81 5.34
N TRP A 105 2.07 19.96 5.76
CA TRP A 105 3.14 20.02 6.76
C TRP A 105 2.81 19.22 8.03
N LEU A 106 1.55 19.23 8.45
CA LEU A 106 1.10 18.48 9.62
C LEU A 106 1.19 16.96 9.42
N ALA A 107 0.70 16.47 8.29
CA ALA A 107 0.75 15.06 7.92
C ALA A 107 2.20 14.61 7.68
N TRP A 108 3.06 15.53 7.23
CA TRP A 108 4.49 15.30 7.07
C TRP A 108 5.17 15.07 8.42
N ASN A 109 4.92 15.90 9.42
CA ASN A 109 5.56 15.80 10.73
C ASN A 109 4.79 14.93 11.74
N ALA A 110 3.78 14.17 11.29
CA ALA A 110 3.10 13.21 12.14
C ALA A 110 4.12 12.23 12.74
N SER A 111 4.07 12.08 14.06
CA SER A 111 5.14 11.57 14.93
C SER A 111 5.84 10.32 14.38
N MET A 112 7.17 10.37 14.33
CA MET A 112 8.02 9.20 14.18
C MET A 112 8.42 8.69 15.58
N PRO A 113 8.66 7.39 15.77
CA PRO A 113 9.17 6.86 17.03
C PRO A 113 10.50 7.53 17.42
N ASP A 114 10.68 7.77 18.72
CA ASP A 114 11.90 8.35 19.27
C ASP A 114 13.13 7.47 18.95
N GLY A 115 14.27 8.11 18.65
CA GLY A 115 15.54 7.42 18.35
C GLY A 115 15.76 7.05 16.88
N VAL A 116 14.79 7.30 15.98
CA VAL A 116 14.95 7.05 14.54
C VAL A 116 15.74 8.19 13.87
N LYS A 117 16.86 7.87 13.21
CA LYS A 117 17.61 8.84 12.41
C LYS A 117 16.77 9.29 11.22
N MET A 118 16.49 10.59 11.14
CA MET A 118 15.66 11.18 10.09
C MET A 118 16.48 11.43 8.81
N ASP A 119 15.80 11.36 7.67
CA ASP A 119 16.39 11.51 6.33
C ASP A 119 16.86 12.95 6.00
N GLY A 120 16.44 13.95 6.79
CA GLY A 120 16.85 15.35 6.62
C GLY A 120 16.12 16.09 5.49
N PHE A 121 15.47 15.40 4.55
CA PHE A 121 14.63 16.03 3.53
C PHE A 121 13.37 16.66 4.16
N ASN A 122 13.21 17.98 3.96
CA ASN A 122 12.01 18.70 4.36
C ASN A 122 11.55 19.66 3.25
N PRO A 123 10.46 19.33 2.53
CA PRO A 123 10.00 20.11 1.39
C PRO A 123 9.34 21.45 1.78
N PHE A 124 9.06 21.67 3.06
CA PHE A 124 8.41 22.90 3.56
C PHE A 124 9.40 23.93 4.11
N ARG A 125 10.68 23.56 4.29
CA ARG A 125 11.74 24.45 4.77
C ARG A 125 12.61 25.02 3.64
N ALA A 126 12.22 24.81 2.38
CA ALA A 126 12.86 25.41 1.21
C ALA A 126 12.50 26.90 1.11
N GLY A 127 13.09 27.67 2.02
CA GLY A 127 12.90 29.09 2.21
C GLY A 127 13.31 29.38 3.64
N ALA A 128 14.49 29.97 3.83
CA ALA A 128 14.71 30.74 5.04
C ALA A 128 13.50 31.66 5.15
N ILE A 129 12.73 31.54 6.23
CA ILE A 129 11.71 32.51 6.59
C ILE A 129 12.42 33.86 6.46
N GLN A 130 11.94 34.75 5.58
CA GLN A 130 12.58 36.07 5.43
C GLN A 130 12.78 36.64 6.84
N PRO A 131 13.96 37.19 7.18
CA PRO A 131 14.23 37.68 8.53
C PRO A 131 13.23 38.74 9.01
N GLU A 132 12.49 39.32 8.07
CA GLU A 132 11.29 40.15 8.24
C GLU A 132 10.18 39.50 9.10
N TYR A 133 10.07 38.17 9.07
CA TYR A 133 9.13 37.37 9.87
C TYR A 133 9.83 36.58 10.99
N ALA A 134 11.15 36.66 11.10
CA ALA A 134 11.93 36.03 12.18
C ALA A 134 11.94 36.86 13.47
N GLY A 135 11.37 38.09 13.44
CA GLY A 135 11.23 38.98 14.59
C GLY A 135 9.89 38.90 15.32
N GLN A 136 9.08 37.87 15.04
CA GLN A 136 7.89 37.57 15.85
C GLN A 136 8.22 36.37 16.73
N ASP A 137 8.74 36.66 17.93
CA ASP A 137 9.05 35.71 19.02
C ASP A 137 7.81 34.98 19.57
N ASP A 138 6.65 35.12 18.94
CA ASP A 138 5.44 34.35 19.23
C ASP A 138 5.24 33.26 18.17
N ALA A 139 6.28 32.47 17.89
CA ALA A 139 6.02 31.13 17.36
C ALA A 139 5.33 30.37 18.50
N PRO A 140 4.03 30.07 18.41
CA PRO A 140 3.31 29.44 19.50
C PRO A 140 3.96 28.08 19.79
N ASP A 141 4.14 27.76 21.08
CA ASP A 141 4.80 26.53 21.57
C ASP A 141 4.24 25.25 20.96
N ASP A 142 3.02 25.30 20.42
CA ASP A 142 2.41 24.21 19.68
C ASP A 142 1.56 24.69 18.48
N PRO A 143 2.15 24.82 17.28
CA PRO A 143 1.42 25.23 16.07
C PRO A 143 0.35 24.20 15.65
N LEU A 144 0.44 22.93 16.10
CA LEU A 144 -0.61 21.93 15.90
C LEU A 144 -1.88 22.30 16.65
N ARG A 145 -1.74 22.74 17.90
CA ARG A 145 -2.88 23.08 18.76
C ARG A 145 -3.68 24.25 18.21
N LEU A 146 -3.01 25.30 17.73
CA LEU A 146 -3.67 26.47 17.13
C LEU A 146 -4.39 26.13 15.81
N VAL A 147 -3.80 25.30 14.96
CA VAL A 147 -4.44 24.85 13.72
C VAL A 147 -5.63 23.93 14.03
N LEU A 148 -5.53 23.05 15.02
CA LEU A 148 -6.62 22.19 15.48
C LEU A 148 -7.75 23.01 16.13
N GLU A 149 -7.44 24.01 16.94
CA GLU A 149 -8.41 24.92 17.54
C GLU A 149 -9.09 25.80 16.48
N ALA A 150 -8.32 26.40 15.56
CA ALA A 150 -8.82 27.23 14.46
C ALA A 150 -9.73 26.45 13.50
N THR A 151 -9.45 25.16 13.30
CA THR A 151 -10.28 24.26 12.48
C THR A 151 -11.33 23.50 13.27
N ARG A 152 -11.50 23.78 14.57
CA ARG A 152 -12.44 23.09 15.48
C ARG A 152 -12.30 21.56 15.43
N GLY A 153 -11.07 21.07 15.32
CA GLY A 153 -10.75 19.65 15.17
C GLY A 153 -11.15 19.04 13.83
N ARG A 154 -11.53 19.85 12.83
CA ARG A 154 -11.88 19.40 11.46
C ARG A 154 -10.71 19.45 10.48
N LEU A 155 -9.48 19.73 10.93
CA LEU A 155 -8.34 19.53 10.05
C LEU A 155 -8.26 18.04 9.73
N ASP A 156 -8.46 17.69 8.47
CA ASP A 156 -8.12 16.35 8.01
C ASP A 156 -6.59 16.26 8.00
N THR A 157 -6.04 15.84 9.15
CA THR A 157 -4.61 15.61 9.38
C THR A 157 -4.08 14.40 8.60
N ARG A 158 -4.98 13.70 7.90
CA ARG A 158 -4.64 12.63 6.99
C ARG A 158 -3.97 13.26 5.78
N LEU A 159 -3.07 12.50 5.15
CA LEU A 159 -2.74 12.73 3.75
C LEU A 159 -4.07 13.00 3.03
N GLY A 160 -4.28 14.20 2.49
CA GLY A 160 -5.62 14.60 2.03
C GLY A 160 -6.21 13.49 1.17
N ASP A 161 -7.51 13.23 1.28
CA ASP A 161 -8.21 12.07 0.71
C ASP A 161 -7.91 11.74 -0.77
N ASN A 162 -7.19 12.62 -1.50
CA ASN A 162 -6.77 12.46 -2.88
C ASN A 162 -5.28 12.11 -3.10
N ALA A 163 -4.46 12.11 -2.05
CA ALA A 163 -2.99 11.96 -2.13
C ALA A 163 -2.54 10.49 -2.12
N ASN A 164 -3.36 9.57 -1.62
CA ASN A 164 -3.09 8.14 -1.62
C ASN A 164 -4.41 7.39 -1.66
N VAL A 165 -4.87 7.05 -2.86
CA VAL A 165 -6.15 6.37 -3.09
C VAL A 165 -5.95 5.21 -4.04
N ALA A 166 -6.29 4.02 -3.59
CA ALA A 166 -6.39 2.82 -4.40
C ALA A 166 -7.87 2.48 -4.61
N MET A 167 -8.30 2.38 -5.87
CA MET A 167 -9.62 1.91 -6.28
C MET A 167 -9.44 0.61 -7.05
N LEU A 168 -9.95 -0.46 -6.46
CA LEU A 168 -9.80 -1.82 -6.96
C LEU A 168 -11.17 -2.50 -7.01
N ALA A 169 -11.47 -3.19 -8.09
CA ALA A 169 -12.56 -4.16 -8.15
C ALA A 169 -11.98 -5.53 -8.46
N GLY A 170 -12.57 -6.59 -7.97
CA GLY A 170 -12.09 -7.92 -8.28
C GLY A 170 -12.90 -8.98 -7.57
N VAL A 171 -12.39 -10.19 -7.55
CA VAL A 171 -13.07 -11.30 -6.90
C VAL A 171 -12.32 -11.71 -5.64
N VAL A 172 -13.05 -11.92 -4.55
CA VAL A 172 -12.46 -12.42 -3.31
C VAL A 172 -11.95 -13.84 -3.50
N GLU A 173 -10.65 -14.07 -3.34
CA GLU A 173 -10.06 -15.41 -3.37
C GLU A 173 -10.05 -16.06 -1.98
N GLY A 174 -9.80 -15.26 -0.94
CA GLY A 174 -9.75 -15.73 0.43
C GLY A 174 -9.79 -14.56 1.40
N ALA A 175 -10.31 -14.81 2.60
CA ALA A 175 -10.32 -13.87 3.69
C ALA A 175 -10.06 -14.59 5.01
N ALA A 176 -9.27 -13.97 5.89
CA ALA A 176 -8.98 -14.49 7.22
C ALA A 176 -8.93 -13.34 8.23
N TYR A 177 -9.42 -13.59 9.44
CA TYR A 177 -9.33 -12.63 10.53
C TYR A 177 -7.98 -12.75 11.24
N ILE A 178 -7.28 -11.62 11.38
CA ILE A 178 -6.04 -11.49 12.14
C ILE A 178 -6.39 -10.78 13.46
N LYS A 179 -6.08 -11.45 14.57
CA LYS A 179 -6.34 -10.94 15.91
C LYS A 179 -5.53 -9.67 16.18
N PRO A 180 -6.05 -8.74 17.00
CA PRO A 180 -5.28 -7.59 17.46
C PRO A 180 -4.04 -8.06 18.25
N THR A 181 -2.97 -7.28 18.14
CA THR A 181 -1.80 -7.35 19.00
C THR A 181 -1.74 -6.08 19.86
N GLU A 182 -0.81 -6.01 20.82
CA GLU A 182 -0.65 -4.85 21.70
C GLU A 182 -0.48 -3.53 20.92
N HIS A 183 0.19 -3.58 19.77
CA HIS A 183 0.49 -2.41 18.95
C HIS A 183 -0.33 -2.31 17.66
N GLN A 184 -1.23 -3.26 17.38
CA GLN A 184 -1.98 -3.30 16.12
C GLN A 184 -3.43 -3.75 16.33
N GLN A 185 -4.37 -2.96 15.82
CA GLN A 185 -5.78 -3.36 15.75
C GLN A 185 -5.97 -4.60 14.87
N GLY A 186 -6.92 -5.46 15.25
CA GLY A 186 -7.31 -6.63 14.46
C GLY A 186 -7.90 -6.21 13.12
N TYR A 187 -7.72 -7.05 12.09
CA TYR A 187 -8.16 -6.75 10.74
C TYR A 187 -8.51 -8.01 9.97
N ILE A 188 -9.27 -7.88 8.88
CA ILE A 188 -9.46 -8.97 7.93
C ILE A 188 -8.39 -8.86 6.85
N ALA A 189 -7.57 -9.89 6.70
CA ALA A 189 -6.67 -10.06 5.57
C ALA A 189 -7.45 -10.74 4.43
N ALA A 190 -7.65 -10.04 3.33
CA ALA A 190 -8.29 -10.56 2.13
C ALA A 190 -7.34 -10.54 0.93
N LEU A 191 -7.57 -11.47 0.01
CA LEU A 191 -6.89 -11.53 -1.28
C LEU A 191 -7.91 -11.25 -2.38
N ILE A 192 -7.64 -10.21 -3.17
CA ILE A 192 -8.48 -9.81 -4.29
C ILE A 192 -7.80 -10.22 -5.59
N ARG A 193 -8.50 -11.04 -6.38
CA ARG A 193 -7.97 -11.62 -7.61
C ARG A 193 -8.55 -10.94 -8.83
N GLN A 194 -7.67 -10.58 -9.76
CA GLN A 194 -8.01 -10.04 -11.09
C GLN A 194 -7.38 -10.85 -12.23
N HIS A 195 -6.53 -11.84 -11.92
CA HIS A 195 -5.79 -12.64 -12.90
C HIS A 195 -6.12 -14.12 -12.75
N LYS A 196 -5.90 -14.87 -13.83
CA LYS A 196 -6.01 -16.34 -13.80
C LYS A 196 -5.00 -16.97 -12.84
N ASN A 197 -3.83 -16.37 -12.62
CA ASN A 197 -2.87 -16.89 -11.65
C ASN A 197 -3.26 -16.45 -10.21
N PRO A 198 -3.53 -17.38 -9.26
CA PRO A 198 -3.79 -17.05 -7.86
C PRO A 198 -2.61 -16.36 -7.17
N ASP A 199 -1.39 -16.52 -7.69
CA ASP A 199 -0.22 -15.88 -7.10
C ASP A 199 -0.16 -14.36 -7.32
N GLN A 200 -1.00 -13.87 -8.24
CA GLN A 200 -1.14 -12.44 -8.55
C GLN A 200 -2.29 -11.77 -7.79
N SER A 201 -2.82 -12.42 -6.75
CA SER A 201 -3.86 -11.84 -5.91
C SER A 201 -3.32 -10.73 -5.02
N ILE A 202 -4.05 -9.62 -4.98
CA ILE A 202 -3.66 -8.37 -4.34
C ILE A 202 -4.03 -8.43 -2.85
N PRO A 203 -3.07 -8.19 -1.93
CA PRO A 203 -3.34 -8.18 -0.50
C PRO A 203 -4.11 -6.92 -0.07
N VAL A 204 -5.26 -7.13 0.58
CA VAL A 204 -6.11 -6.07 1.13
C VAL A 204 -6.34 -6.32 2.62
N ARG A 205 -6.28 -5.26 3.43
CA ARG A 205 -6.56 -5.29 4.86
C ARG A 205 -7.73 -4.39 5.19
N LEU A 206 -8.81 -5.00 5.67
CA LEU A 206 -10.00 -4.29 6.12
C LEU A 206 -9.91 -4.04 7.63
N TYR A 207 -9.89 -2.76 8.00
CA TYR A 207 -9.94 -2.31 9.38
C TYR A 207 -11.31 -1.71 9.66
N SER A 208 -12.03 -2.29 10.62
CA SER A 208 -13.32 -1.77 11.07
C SER A 208 -13.43 -1.92 12.59
N ASN A 209 -14.50 -1.39 13.20
CA ASN A 209 -14.69 -1.48 14.65
C ASN A 209 -14.93 -2.92 15.13
N LYS A 210 -15.46 -3.79 14.25
CA LYS A 210 -15.73 -5.21 14.52
C LYS A 210 -15.38 -6.06 13.29
N PRO A 211 -14.09 -6.21 12.94
CA PRO A 211 -13.66 -6.90 11.73
C PRO A 211 -14.18 -8.35 11.68
N GLN A 212 -14.23 -9.04 12.81
CA GLN A 212 -14.70 -10.42 12.89
C GLN A 212 -16.16 -10.58 12.43
N SER A 213 -17.06 -9.63 12.71
CA SER A 213 -18.46 -9.73 12.25
C SER A 213 -18.61 -9.52 10.75
N HIS A 214 -17.66 -8.84 10.10
CA HIS A 214 -17.67 -8.67 8.65
C HIS A 214 -17.17 -9.91 7.91
N LEU A 215 -16.41 -10.80 8.57
CA LEU A 215 -15.82 -11.96 7.91
C LEU A 215 -16.89 -12.89 7.31
N SER A 216 -18.03 -13.08 7.98
CA SER A 216 -19.13 -13.92 7.48
C SER A 216 -19.83 -13.33 6.25
N SER A 217 -19.74 -12.01 6.04
CA SER A 217 -20.29 -11.34 4.86
C SER A 217 -19.38 -11.41 3.64
N ILE A 218 -18.11 -11.79 3.84
CA ILE A 218 -17.11 -11.87 2.77
C ILE A 218 -17.17 -13.27 2.16
N CYS A 219 -17.94 -13.39 1.09
CA CYS A 219 -18.05 -14.63 0.34
C CYS A 219 -16.87 -14.79 -0.63
N ILE A 220 -16.16 -15.91 -0.55
CA ILE A 220 -15.15 -16.28 -1.55
C ILE A 220 -15.85 -16.47 -2.91
N GLY A 221 -15.26 -15.93 -3.97
CA GLY A 221 -15.86 -15.89 -5.30
C GLY A 221 -16.80 -14.71 -5.55
N ALA A 222 -17.12 -13.91 -4.52
CA ALA A 222 -17.94 -12.72 -4.71
C ALA A 222 -17.13 -11.59 -5.37
N PRO A 223 -17.71 -10.89 -6.36
CA PRO A 223 -17.14 -9.66 -6.88
C PRO A 223 -17.31 -8.52 -5.87
N VAL A 224 -16.22 -7.81 -5.58
CA VAL A 224 -16.17 -6.71 -4.62
C VAL A 224 -15.45 -5.49 -5.19
N LYS A 225 -15.81 -4.32 -4.68
CA LYS A 225 -15.08 -3.06 -4.84
C LYS A 225 -14.40 -2.70 -3.53
N VAL A 226 -13.16 -2.23 -3.64
CA VAL A 226 -12.31 -1.76 -2.55
C VAL A 226 -11.88 -0.34 -2.88
N VAL A 227 -12.11 0.58 -1.95
CA VAL A 227 -11.50 1.91 -1.95
C VAL A 227 -10.68 2.03 -0.69
N GLY A 228 -9.40 2.37 -0.84
CA GLY A 228 -8.46 2.36 0.28
C GLY A 228 -7.19 3.14 -0.01
N GLN A 229 -6.17 2.90 0.80
CA GLN A 229 -4.87 3.58 0.72
C GLN A 229 -3.76 2.53 0.66
N ILE A 230 -2.71 2.78 -0.14
CA ILE A 230 -1.51 1.96 -0.13
C ILE A 230 -0.74 2.21 1.16
N ARG A 231 -0.39 1.14 1.87
CA ARG A 231 0.40 1.18 3.10
C ARG A 231 1.52 0.15 3.03
N VAL A 232 2.61 0.46 3.71
CA VAL A 232 3.77 -0.42 3.88
C VAL A 232 3.75 -0.98 5.30
N LYS A 233 3.75 -2.30 5.45
CA LYS A 233 4.07 -2.99 6.69
C LYS A 233 5.53 -3.37 6.67
N LEU A 234 6.25 -3.00 7.73
CA LEU A 234 7.60 -3.49 7.96
C LEU A 234 7.53 -4.89 8.55
N VAL A 235 8.32 -5.80 7.99
CA VAL A 235 8.57 -7.11 8.57
C VAL A 235 9.85 -6.96 9.38
N LEU A 236 9.70 -7.02 10.69
CA LEU A 236 10.79 -6.87 11.66
C LEU A 236 11.32 -8.25 12.04
N GLY A 237 12.63 -8.37 12.14
CA GLY A 237 13.34 -9.50 12.73
C GLY A 237 13.76 -9.21 14.16
N GLU A 238 14.35 -10.23 14.80
CA GLU A 238 14.93 -10.07 16.13
C GLU A 238 16.10 -9.06 16.08
N PRO A 239 16.22 -8.19 17.10
CA PRO A 239 17.34 -7.28 17.19
C PRO A 239 18.63 -8.08 17.38
N ALA A 240 19.74 -7.59 16.81
CA ALA A 240 21.04 -8.28 16.89
C ALA A 240 21.58 -8.34 18.33
N LYS A 241 21.17 -7.40 19.20
CA LYS A 241 21.45 -7.36 20.64
C LYS A 241 20.26 -6.77 21.40
N GLU A 242 20.15 -7.11 22.68
CA GLU A 242 19.14 -6.53 23.57
C GLU A 242 19.37 -5.02 23.71
N GLY A 243 18.37 -4.22 23.31
CA GLY A 243 18.44 -2.75 23.28
C GLY A 243 18.69 -2.14 21.89
N ASP A 244 19.03 -2.94 20.87
CA ASP A 244 19.15 -2.45 19.49
C ASP A 244 17.78 -2.34 18.80
N ALA A 245 17.71 -1.44 17.81
CA ALA A 245 16.53 -1.33 16.95
C ALA A 245 16.29 -2.65 16.17
N PRO A 246 15.03 -3.06 15.96
CA PRO A 246 14.72 -4.28 15.24
C PRO A 246 15.23 -4.23 13.80
N VAL A 247 15.82 -5.33 13.32
CA VAL A 247 16.32 -5.44 11.95
C VAL A 247 15.12 -5.53 10.98
N ILE A 248 15.09 -4.68 9.95
CA ILE A 248 14.02 -4.71 8.95
C ILE A 248 14.34 -5.83 7.94
N LEU A 249 13.64 -6.96 8.07
CA LEU A 249 13.79 -8.12 7.19
C LEU A 249 13.11 -7.92 5.83
N GLY A 250 12.10 -7.06 5.77
CA GLY A 250 11.39 -6.80 4.53
C GLY A 250 10.30 -5.75 4.64
N LYS A 251 9.74 -5.40 3.48
CA LYS A 251 8.62 -4.48 3.32
C LYS A 251 7.49 -5.25 2.62
N GLN A 252 6.27 -5.05 3.09
CA GLN A 252 5.07 -5.63 2.50
C GLN A 252 4.06 -4.52 2.25
N LEU A 253 3.77 -4.25 0.99
CA LEU A 253 2.73 -3.34 0.55
C LEU A 253 1.38 -4.05 0.58
N TYR A 254 0.35 -3.29 0.97
CA TYR A 254 -1.03 -3.75 0.97
C TYR A 254 -1.98 -2.57 0.83
N ILE A 255 -3.21 -2.86 0.42
CA ILE A 255 -4.29 -1.85 0.41
C ILE A 255 -4.98 -1.88 1.78
N ARG A 256 -5.00 -0.75 2.48
CA ARG A 256 -5.81 -0.54 3.69
C ARG A 256 -7.17 0.02 3.29
N CYS A 257 -8.27 -0.63 3.68
CA CYS A 257 -9.62 -0.10 3.48
C CYS A 257 -10.46 -0.17 4.76
N GLY A 258 -11.56 0.56 4.80
CA GLY A 258 -12.56 0.50 5.87
C GLY A 258 -13.68 -0.50 5.60
N GLU A 259 -14.02 -0.71 4.33
CA GLU A 259 -15.14 -1.56 3.91
C GLU A 259 -14.89 -2.20 2.54
N PHE A 260 -15.68 -3.24 2.24
CA PHE A 260 -15.88 -3.74 0.89
C PHE A 260 -17.28 -3.36 0.43
N SER A 261 -17.37 -2.83 -0.78
CA SER A 261 -18.63 -2.45 -1.39
C SER A 261 -19.01 -3.43 -2.48
N VAL A 262 -20.31 -3.54 -2.78
CA VAL A 262 -20.79 -4.30 -3.93
C VAL A 262 -20.34 -3.60 -5.21
N VAL A 263 -19.94 -4.39 -6.22
CA VAL A 263 -19.55 -3.85 -7.52
C VAL A 263 -20.75 -3.21 -8.22
N GLN A 264 -20.55 -2.02 -8.78
CA GLN A 264 -21.53 -1.37 -9.63
C GLN A 264 -21.45 -1.96 -11.03
N ARG A 265 -22.60 -2.45 -11.51
CA ARG A 265 -22.73 -2.94 -12.88
C ARG A 265 -22.67 -1.76 -13.84
N GLY A 266 -21.94 -1.92 -14.94
CA GLY A 266 -21.85 -0.89 -15.96
C GLY A 266 -23.18 -0.67 -16.69
N THR A 267 -23.39 0.57 -17.12
CA THR A 267 -24.39 1.00 -18.11
C THR A 267 -23.69 1.31 -19.43
N GLU A 268 -24.43 1.64 -20.49
CA GLU A 268 -23.83 2.05 -21.78
C GLU A 268 -22.93 3.30 -21.65
N GLU A 269 -23.21 4.16 -20.66
CA GLU A 269 -22.48 5.41 -20.40
C GLU A 269 -21.32 5.23 -19.41
N HIS A 270 -21.44 4.25 -18.49
CA HIS A 270 -20.44 3.98 -17.47
C HIS A 270 -20.03 2.51 -17.46
N PRO A 271 -18.75 2.18 -17.72
CA PRO A 271 -18.30 0.79 -17.83
C PRO A 271 -18.41 -0.06 -16.55
N GLY A 272 -18.84 0.53 -15.42
CA GLY A 272 -18.99 -0.13 -14.13
C GLY A 272 -17.66 -0.45 -13.46
N ASP A 273 -17.69 -1.05 -12.28
CA ASP A 273 -16.46 -1.46 -11.58
C ASP A 273 -15.84 -2.71 -12.21
N ILE A 274 -16.67 -3.59 -12.79
CA ILE A 274 -16.26 -4.77 -13.55
C ILE A 274 -17.02 -4.78 -14.87
N ARG A 275 -16.30 -4.97 -15.97
CA ARG A 275 -16.88 -5.17 -17.31
C ARG A 275 -17.26 -6.64 -17.44
N PHE A 276 -18.56 -6.89 -17.53
CA PHE A 276 -19.11 -8.23 -17.68
C PHE A 276 -19.09 -8.69 -19.15
N PRO A 277 -19.05 -10.01 -19.43
CA PRO A 277 -19.03 -11.12 -18.48
C PRO A 277 -17.70 -11.27 -17.73
N LEU A 278 -17.74 -11.93 -16.56
CA LEU A 278 -16.51 -12.27 -15.82
C LEU A 278 -15.70 -13.33 -16.59
N PRO A 279 -14.36 -13.37 -16.43
CA PRO A 279 -13.52 -14.34 -17.14
C PRO A 279 -13.82 -15.81 -16.76
N GLU A 280 -13.55 -16.76 -17.65
CA GLU A 280 -13.79 -18.20 -17.41
C GLU A 280 -13.15 -18.73 -16.12
N TRP A 281 -11.93 -18.29 -15.79
CA TRP A 281 -11.23 -18.73 -14.59
C TRP A 281 -12.00 -18.43 -13.29
N TRP A 282 -12.91 -17.45 -13.31
CA TRP A 282 -13.80 -17.17 -12.19
C TRP A 282 -14.82 -18.29 -12.00
N HIS A 283 -15.41 -18.79 -13.09
CA HIS A 283 -16.36 -19.91 -13.05
C HIS A 283 -15.70 -21.16 -12.47
N ASP A 284 -14.48 -21.47 -12.92
CA ASP A 284 -13.68 -22.58 -12.38
C ASP A 284 -13.46 -22.43 -10.87
N MET A 285 -13.16 -21.21 -10.40
CA MET A 285 -12.94 -20.93 -8.98
C MET A 285 -14.20 -21.12 -8.15
N VAL A 286 -15.35 -20.65 -8.64
CA VAL A 286 -16.65 -20.81 -7.97
C VAL A 286 -17.07 -22.27 -7.95
N GLN A 287 -16.88 -22.99 -9.06
CA GLN A 287 -17.20 -24.41 -9.15
C GLN A 287 -16.33 -25.22 -8.18
N ARG A 288 -15.01 -25.02 -8.19
CA ARG A 288 -14.09 -25.67 -7.24
C ARG A 288 -14.52 -25.44 -5.79
N ARG A 289 -14.95 -24.22 -5.44
CA ARG A 289 -15.44 -23.90 -4.09
C ARG A 289 -16.75 -24.61 -3.75
N ARG A 290 -17.67 -24.72 -4.70
CA ARG A 290 -18.91 -25.49 -4.50
C ARG A 290 -18.58 -26.96 -4.23
N ASP A 291 -17.68 -27.53 -5.02
CA ASP A 291 -17.23 -28.91 -4.88
C ASP A 291 -16.55 -29.14 -3.51
N GLU A 292 -15.67 -28.22 -3.09
CA GLU A 292 -15.03 -28.24 -1.76
C GLU A 292 -16.06 -28.17 -0.61
N SER A 293 -17.12 -27.36 -0.76
CA SER A 293 -18.18 -27.21 0.25
C SER A 293 -19.15 -28.40 0.31
N GLN A 294 -19.29 -29.14 -0.79
CA GLN A 294 -20.20 -30.30 -0.92
C GLN A 294 -19.54 -31.63 -0.52
N GLY A 295 -18.22 -31.63 -0.30
CA GLY A 295 -17.51 -32.75 0.32
C GLY A 295 -16.65 -33.56 -0.64
N ASN A 296 -15.45 -33.05 -0.97
CA ASN A 296 -14.30 -33.88 -1.28
C ASN A 296 -12.99 -33.06 -1.26
N THR A 297 -12.06 -33.42 -0.38
CA THR A 297 -10.65 -32.96 -0.28
C THR A 297 -10.32 -31.47 0.02
N ALA A 298 -9.64 -31.31 1.17
CA ALA A 298 -8.45 -30.49 1.44
C ALA A 298 -8.55 -29.15 2.20
N VAL A 299 -7.49 -29.00 3.01
CA VAL A 299 -7.16 -28.00 4.03
C VAL A 299 -7.19 -26.56 3.47
N PRO A 300 -7.71 -25.56 4.22
CA PRO A 300 -7.68 -24.17 3.79
C PRO A 300 -6.23 -23.67 3.60
N PRO A 301 -5.97 -22.78 2.62
CA PRO A 301 -4.62 -22.31 2.28
C PRO A 301 -3.88 -21.59 3.43
N PHE A 302 -4.56 -21.31 4.54
CA PHE A 302 -4.02 -20.67 5.73
C PHE A 302 -3.50 -21.64 6.81
N LYS A 303 -3.70 -22.96 6.68
CA LYS A 303 -3.41 -23.92 7.77
C LYS A 303 -2.11 -24.71 7.64
N GLN A 304 -1.23 -24.39 6.69
CA GLN A 304 0.09 -25.02 6.63
C GLN A 304 1.14 -24.11 7.27
N ARG A 305 1.74 -24.60 8.38
CA ARG A 305 2.84 -24.02 9.20
C ARG A 305 2.48 -23.12 10.39
N ALA A 306 1.69 -23.65 11.33
CA ALA A 306 1.85 -23.22 12.73
C ALA A 306 2.54 -24.29 13.61
N ASP A 307 2.44 -25.59 13.25
CA ASP A 307 2.81 -26.68 14.19
C ASP A 307 3.96 -27.59 13.71
N SER A 308 4.80 -27.16 12.77
CA SER A 308 5.98 -27.95 12.37
C SER A 308 7.14 -27.09 11.86
N MET A 309 7.89 -26.51 12.79
CA MET A 309 9.30 -26.22 12.54
C MET A 309 10.12 -27.40 13.09
N PRO A 310 10.88 -28.13 12.25
CA PRO A 310 12.00 -28.90 12.77
C PRO A 310 13.09 -27.91 13.20
N GLU A 311 13.66 -28.12 14.40
CA GLU A 311 14.95 -27.54 14.79
C GLU A 311 15.98 -27.91 13.72
N GLN A 312 16.31 -26.96 12.85
CA GLN A 312 17.50 -27.06 12.01
C GLN A 312 18.58 -26.21 12.65
N SER A 313 19.44 -26.89 13.41
CA SER A 313 20.76 -26.43 13.78
C SER A 313 21.54 -26.03 12.52
N VAL A 314 21.83 -24.74 12.35
CA VAL A 314 22.78 -24.27 11.33
C VAL A 314 24.20 -24.50 11.86
N PRO A 315 25.13 -25.08 11.07
CA PRO A 315 26.50 -25.27 11.52
C PRO A 315 27.24 -23.93 11.65
N VAL A 316 27.98 -23.80 12.74
CA VAL A 316 28.94 -22.74 13.02
C VAL A 316 29.99 -22.72 11.91
N VAL A 317 30.06 -21.62 11.14
CA VAL A 317 31.22 -21.32 10.29
C VAL A 317 32.31 -20.75 11.17
N PRO A 318 33.52 -21.33 11.21
CA PRO A 318 34.60 -20.83 12.05
C PRO A 318 35.17 -19.51 11.51
N ALA A 319 35.61 -18.68 12.44
CA ALA A 319 36.19 -17.36 12.25
C ALA A 319 37.35 -17.38 11.24
N ILE A 320 37.36 -16.37 10.36
CA ILE A 320 38.50 -16.03 9.51
C ILE A 320 39.66 -15.64 10.43
N ALA A 321 40.69 -16.47 10.45
CA ALA A 321 41.97 -16.15 11.03
C ALA A 321 42.59 -14.98 10.26
N THR A 322 42.89 -13.91 10.98
CA THR A 322 43.92 -12.95 10.64
C THR A 322 45.22 -13.70 10.44
N ASP A 323 45.80 -13.64 9.25
CA ASP A 323 47.21 -13.94 9.07
C ASP A 323 47.92 -12.73 8.48
N SER A 324 49.02 -12.42 9.14
CA SER A 324 49.83 -11.24 9.01
C SER A 324 51.21 -11.70 8.54
N SER A 325 51.49 -11.58 7.25
CA SER A 325 52.87 -11.53 6.73
C SER A 325 52.91 -11.27 5.22
N LEU A 326 53.72 -10.27 4.85
CA LEU A 326 54.26 -9.89 3.53
C LEU A 326 53.36 -9.10 2.58
#